data_AF-A0A3Q7Y4L0-F1
#
_entry.id   AF-A0A3Q7Y4L0-F1
#
_cell.length_a   1.000
_cell.length_b   1.000
_cell.length_c   1.000
_cell.angle_alpha   90.00
_cell.angle_beta   90.00
_cell.angle_gamma   90.00
#
_symmetry.space_group_name_H-M   'P 1'
#
loop_
_entity.id
_entity.type
_entity.pdbx_description
1 polymer ?
#
loop_
_entity_poly.entity_id
_entity_poly.type
_entity_poly.pdbx_seq_one_letter_code
_entity_poly.pdbx_strand_id
1 'polypeptide(L)'
;MASKLLSSFTLTCPRPSIVPSPTFSSLSSTFTRIHLIQFNAGGGGGRYSRLRRRLFLFSTKATSDQQSQEDGVIDSKILQYCSIDKKEKKSVGELEQDFLQALQAFYYEGKAIMSNEEFDNLKEELMWEGSSVVMLSSAEQKFLEASIAYVSGKPIMSDKEFDQLKMKLKMEGSEIVAEGPRCSLRSRKVYSDLTVDYLKALLLNVPATVLALGLFFFLDDITGFEVSYFIEIPEPFSFILTWFAAVPFILWFAQSITNAIIKDFLILKGPCPNCGTENTSFFGTILSISSGNSTNTVKCENAFTLIASAMVFTFMGEPTLAVVIFRPSKWALAHATFYGDETASETMGGACGYGNLFQNGYGTDTVALSSTLFNNGYACGACFQIKCYQSSACYRNVAFTTVTATNLCPPNWSKPSDNGGWCNPPRVHFDMAKPAFMKIAQWKAGIVPVMYRRVPCQRKGGVRFSFQGNGYWLLVYVMNVGGGGDISSMMVKGSRTGWIKMSHNWGASYQAFATLGGQALSFRITSYTTKETIIAWNVVPSNWNVGLTYSARTNFH
;
A
#
# COMPACT_ATOMS: atom_id res chain seq x y z
N MET A 1 26.89 -49.93 -45.22
CA MET A 1 25.96 -50.59 -44.28
C MET A 1 25.43 -49.50 -43.35
N ALA A 2 24.33 -48.84 -43.74
CA ALA A 2 22.97 -49.02 -43.17
C ALA A 2 22.82 -48.29 -41.82
N SER A 3 21.82 -47.46 -41.49
CA SER A 3 20.58 -47.00 -42.15
C SER A 3 19.88 -45.98 -41.21
N LYS A 4 19.13 -45.01 -41.79
CA LYS A 4 17.83 -44.43 -41.33
C LYS A 4 17.78 -43.63 -40.00
N LEU A 5 17.06 -42.50 -39.82
CA LEU A 5 15.84 -41.96 -40.44
C LEU A 5 15.74 -40.43 -40.21
N LEU A 6 15.34 -39.68 -41.25
CA LEU A 6 14.71 -38.35 -41.19
C LEU A 6 13.19 -38.53 -41.03
N SER A 7 12.52 -37.70 -40.22
CA SER A 7 11.20 -37.15 -40.58
C SER A 7 10.81 -35.97 -39.67
N SER A 8 10.18 -35.01 -40.32
CA SER A 8 9.75 -33.68 -39.93
C SER A 8 8.42 -33.68 -39.17
N PHE A 9 8.15 -32.68 -38.32
CA PHE A 9 6.78 -32.16 -38.13
C PHE A 9 6.76 -30.65 -37.81
N THR A 10 6.10 -29.92 -38.70
CA THR A 10 5.59 -28.55 -38.59
C THR A 10 4.14 -28.58 -38.09
N LEU A 11 3.73 -27.64 -37.22
CA LEU A 11 2.33 -27.29 -36.94
C LEU A 11 2.27 -25.77 -36.63
N THR A 12 2.03 -24.89 -37.61
CA THR A 12 0.74 -24.30 -38.06
C THR A 12 -0.16 -23.72 -36.95
N CYS A 13 -0.30 -22.39 -36.98
CA CYS A 13 -1.34 -21.63 -36.28
C CYS A 13 -2.72 -21.92 -36.92
N PRO A 14 -3.79 -22.16 -36.14
CA PRO A 14 -5.14 -22.19 -36.67
C PRO A 14 -5.68 -20.77 -36.88
N ARG A 15 -6.15 -20.52 -38.09
CA ARG A 15 -7.02 -19.41 -38.47
C ARG A 15 -8.46 -19.76 -38.01
N PRO A 16 -9.27 -18.81 -37.51
CA PRO A 16 -10.62 -19.11 -37.04
C PRO A 16 -11.57 -19.38 -38.20
N SER A 17 -12.21 -20.55 -38.19
CA SER A 17 -13.29 -20.91 -39.11
C SER A 17 -14.65 -20.69 -38.45
N ILE A 18 -15.48 -19.94 -39.16
CA ILE A 18 -16.91 -19.71 -38.95
C ILE A 18 -17.68 -21.01 -39.22
N VAL A 19 -18.58 -21.42 -38.32
CA VAL A 19 -19.67 -22.37 -38.59
C VAL A 19 -20.86 -22.05 -37.64
N PRO A 20 -22.11 -22.51 -37.89
CA PRO A 20 -23.25 -21.65 -38.14
C PRO A 20 -24.33 -21.73 -37.05
N SER A 21 -25.31 -20.83 -37.14
CA SER A 21 -26.55 -20.83 -36.38
C SER A 21 -27.32 -22.15 -36.50
N PRO A 22 -27.96 -22.65 -35.42
CA PRO A 22 -29.09 -23.55 -35.55
C PRO A 22 -30.40 -22.76 -35.40
N THR A 23 -31.25 -22.88 -36.41
CA THR A 23 -32.66 -22.49 -36.38
C THR A 23 -33.56 -23.72 -36.14
N PHE A 24 -34.62 -23.47 -35.36
CA PHE A 24 -35.87 -24.22 -35.20
C PHE A 24 -35.87 -25.57 -34.47
N SER A 25 -36.58 -25.63 -33.34
CA SER A 25 -37.91 -26.27 -33.36
C SER A 25 -38.81 -25.73 -32.25
N SER A 26 -40.07 -25.54 -32.67
CA SER A 26 -41.23 -25.08 -31.94
C SER A 26 -41.79 -26.13 -30.98
N LEU A 27 -42.19 -25.72 -29.79
CA LEU A 27 -43.34 -26.32 -29.10
C LEU A 27 -44.26 -25.21 -28.56
N SER A 28 -45.42 -25.16 -29.18
CA SER A 28 -46.62 -24.46 -28.71
C SER A 28 -47.28 -25.26 -27.58
N SER A 29 -47.73 -24.58 -26.53
CA SER A 29 -49.05 -24.86 -25.94
C SER A 29 -49.48 -23.77 -24.94
N THR A 30 -50.45 -22.98 -25.41
CA THR A 30 -51.74 -22.63 -24.76
C THR A 30 -51.83 -21.79 -23.47
N PHE A 31 -52.33 -20.56 -23.69
CA PHE A 31 -53.58 -19.97 -23.16
C PHE A 31 -53.75 -19.60 -21.67
N THR A 32 -53.84 -18.29 -21.42
CA THR A 32 -55.02 -17.53 -20.88
C THR A 32 -54.64 -16.01 -20.90
N ARG A 33 -55.22 -15.08 -21.68
CA ARG A 33 -56.56 -14.41 -21.63
C ARG A 33 -56.91 -14.00 -20.18
N ILE A 34 -57.29 -12.79 -19.74
CA ILE A 34 -57.84 -11.50 -20.25
C ILE A 34 -57.54 -10.47 -19.09
N HIS A 35 -57.21 -9.18 -19.23
CA HIS A 35 -58.14 -8.05 -19.43
C HIS A 35 -57.42 -6.70 -19.55
N LEU A 36 -57.81 -5.99 -20.61
CA LEU A 36 -57.75 -4.54 -20.83
C LEU A 36 -58.46 -3.77 -19.71
N ILE A 37 -57.93 -2.61 -19.32
CA ILE A 37 -58.71 -1.37 -19.13
C ILE A 37 -57.94 -0.21 -19.76
N GLN A 38 -58.59 0.43 -20.75
CA GLN A 38 -58.27 1.73 -21.37
C GLN A 38 -58.63 2.90 -20.44
N PHE A 39 -58.02 4.07 -20.66
CA PHE A 39 -58.63 5.33 -21.12
C PHE A 39 -57.56 6.45 -20.99
N ASN A 40 -57.01 7.01 -22.08
CA ASN A 40 -57.49 8.17 -22.86
C ASN A 40 -57.97 9.35 -21.99
N ALA A 41 -57.73 10.64 -22.27
CA ALA A 41 -56.99 11.37 -23.29
C ALA A 41 -57.14 12.87 -22.98
N GLY A 42 -56.34 13.72 -23.63
CA GLY A 42 -56.68 15.12 -23.90
C GLY A 42 -55.77 16.13 -23.17
N GLY A 43 -55.16 17.11 -23.84
CA GLY A 43 -55.24 17.48 -25.24
C GLY A 43 -54.61 18.85 -25.48
N GLY A 44 -53.96 19.01 -26.63
CA GLY A 44 -53.82 20.28 -27.38
C GLY A 44 -52.68 21.20 -26.92
N GLY A 45 -51.92 21.86 -27.79
CA GLY A 45 -51.84 21.94 -29.26
C GLY A 45 -50.53 22.66 -29.58
N GLY A 46 -49.81 22.27 -30.65
CA GLY A 46 -49.59 23.10 -31.86
C GLY A 46 -48.74 24.36 -31.63
N ARG A 47 -47.75 24.77 -32.43
CA ARG A 47 -47.17 24.31 -33.71
C ARG A 47 -46.13 25.39 -34.12
N TYR A 48 -45.02 25.00 -34.78
CA TYR A 48 -44.10 25.84 -35.60
C TYR A 48 -43.23 26.90 -34.87
N SER A 49 -42.00 27.29 -35.27
CA SER A 49 -41.20 27.10 -36.50
C SER A 49 -39.69 27.21 -36.23
N ARG A 50 -38.91 26.90 -37.28
CA ARG A 50 -37.44 26.80 -37.43
C ARG A 50 -36.67 28.13 -37.39
N LEU A 51 -35.32 27.95 -37.45
CA LEU A 51 -34.23 28.82 -37.93
C LEU A 51 -33.53 29.68 -36.85
N ARG A 52 -32.24 30.04 -36.91
CA ARG A 52 -31.00 29.59 -37.59
C ARG A 52 -29.92 30.56 -37.06
N ARG A 53 -28.85 30.03 -36.46
CA ARG A 53 -27.43 30.49 -36.52
C ARG A 53 -27.11 31.98 -36.26
N ARG A 54 -26.32 32.28 -35.22
CA ARG A 54 -25.04 33.02 -35.36
C ARG A 54 -24.22 33.05 -34.08
N LEU A 55 -22.95 32.68 -34.22
CA LEU A 55 -21.84 33.00 -33.31
C LEU A 55 -21.60 34.51 -33.34
N PHE A 56 -21.37 35.10 -32.18
CA PHE A 56 -20.53 36.29 -32.01
C PHE A 56 -19.60 36.05 -30.82
N LEU A 57 -18.30 35.99 -31.14
CA LEU A 57 -17.19 36.18 -30.23
C LEU A 57 -17.07 37.67 -29.94
N PHE A 58 -16.97 38.04 -28.66
CA PHE A 58 -16.18 39.20 -28.23
C PHE A 58 -15.52 38.89 -26.88
N SER A 59 -14.24 39.22 -26.83
CA SER A 59 -13.37 39.17 -25.66
C SER A 59 -13.10 40.59 -25.16
N THR A 60 -12.75 40.67 -23.88
CA THR A 60 -12.05 41.74 -23.13
C THR A 60 -12.84 42.87 -22.43
N LYS A 61 -12.60 42.89 -21.10
CA LYS A 61 -12.29 44.01 -20.18
C LYS A 61 -13.42 44.88 -19.59
N ALA A 62 -13.58 44.70 -18.27
CA ALA A 62 -13.55 45.67 -17.17
C ALA A 62 -14.36 46.98 -17.28
N THR A 63 -15.28 47.21 -16.34
CA THR A 63 -15.21 48.27 -15.31
C THR A 63 -16.22 47.96 -14.20
N SER A 64 -15.87 48.39 -12.99
CA SER A 64 -16.56 48.36 -11.70
C SER A 64 -17.97 48.95 -11.71
N ASP A 65 -18.83 48.48 -10.79
CA ASP A 65 -19.37 49.35 -9.74
C ASP A 65 -19.89 48.55 -8.53
N GLN A 66 -19.67 49.17 -7.38
CA GLN A 66 -19.83 48.65 -6.02
C GLN A 66 -21.30 48.60 -5.57
N GLN A 67 -21.62 47.66 -4.70
CA GLN A 67 -22.47 47.97 -3.56
C GLN A 67 -21.98 47.20 -2.32
N SER A 68 -21.50 47.99 -1.37
CA SER A 68 -20.90 47.62 -0.09
C SER A 68 -21.97 47.29 0.94
N GLN A 69 -21.75 46.23 1.72
CA GLN A 69 -22.19 46.16 3.11
C GLN A 69 -21.15 45.37 3.93
N GLU A 70 -20.42 46.12 4.77
CA GLU A 70 -19.48 45.74 5.83
C GLU A 70 -20.15 44.82 6.88
N ASP A 71 -19.48 43.96 7.66
CA ASP A 71 -18.06 43.65 7.77
C ASP A 71 -17.88 42.28 8.43
N GLY A 72 -16.88 41.55 7.95
CA GLY A 72 -16.29 40.35 8.51
C GLY A 72 -15.04 40.12 7.70
N VAL A 73 -13.93 40.70 8.14
CA VAL A 73 -12.65 40.77 7.42
C VAL A 73 -12.22 39.38 6.95
N ILE A 74 -12.40 39.09 5.67
CA ILE A 74 -11.79 37.95 4.98
C ILE A 74 -10.56 38.52 4.31
N ASP A 75 -9.39 38.16 4.83
CA ASP A 75 -8.10 38.56 4.28
C ASP A 75 -7.89 37.84 2.94
N SER A 76 -8.33 38.47 1.84
CA SER A 76 -8.28 37.94 0.47
C SER A 76 -6.85 37.86 -0.11
N LYS A 77 -5.81 37.95 0.72
CA LYS A 77 -4.40 37.78 0.35
C LYS A 77 -3.74 36.53 0.92
N ILE A 78 -4.50 35.65 1.57
CA ILE A 78 -3.99 34.36 2.03
C ILE A 78 -4.40 33.29 1.01
N LEU A 79 -3.41 32.76 0.29
CA LEU A 79 -3.59 31.67 -0.67
C LEU A 79 -4.25 30.47 0.00
N GLN A 80 -5.00 29.68 -0.77
CA GLN A 80 -5.74 28.51 -0.29
C GLN A 80 -4.87 27.42 0.38
N TYR A 81 -3.56 27.49 0.18
CA TYR A 81 -2.55 26.63 0.81
C TYR A 81 -2.01 27.18 2.15
N CYS A 82 -2.31 28.45 2.46
CA CYS A 82 -1.83 29.17 3.63
C CYS A 82 -2.97 29.69 4.51
N SER A 83 -4.20 29.20 4.36
CA SER A 83 -5.32 29.62 5.21
C SER A 83 -5.11 29.14 6.65
N ILE A 84 -4.98 30.11 7.56
CA ILE A 84 -4.92 29.89 9.03
C ILE A 84 -6.25 29.31 9.56
N ASP A 85 -7.32 29.40 8.76
CA ASP A 85 -8.57 28.70 9.03
C ASP A 85 -8.43 27.19 8.78
N LYS A 86 -8.87 26.40 9.77
CA LYS A 86 -8.83 24.93 9.88
C LYS A 86 -9.58 24.13 8.77
N LYS A 87 -9.69 24.65 7.55
CA LYS A 87 -10.25 23.91 6.41
C LYS A 87 -9.12 23.20 5.66
N GLU A 88 -8.99 21.91 5.96
CA GLU A 88 -8.36 20.86 5.15
C GLU A 88 -6.97 21.19 4.57
N LYS A 89 -5.92 21.08 5.39
CA LYS A 89 -4.56 20.89 4.87
C LYS A 89 -4.56 19.62 4.01
N LYS A 90 -4.36 19.77 2.70
CA LYS A 90 -4.26 18.65 1.76
C LYS A 90 -3.11 17.74 2.16
N SER A 91 -3.28 16.44 1.95
CA SER A 91 -2.21 15.46 2.20
C SER A 91 -1.07 15.62 1.18
N VAL A 92 0.16 15.23 1.54
CA VAL A 92 1.32 15.27 0.63
C VAL A 92 1.02 14.56 -0.70
N GLY A 93 0.29 13.45 -0.68
CA GLY A 93 -0.11 12.73 -1.89
C GLY A 93 -1.11 13.49 -2.78
N GLU A 94 -2.01 14.30 -2.20
CA GLU A 94 -2.92 15.15 -2.96
C GLU A 94 -2.18 16.35 -3.57
N LEU A 95 -1.25 16.94 -2.83
CA LEU A 95 -0.38 18.01 -3.33
C LEU A 95 0.50 17.50 -4.48
N GLU A 96 1.06 16.28 -4.36
CA GLU A 96 1.82 15.62 -5.43
C GLU A 96 0.95 15.39 -6.68
N GLN A 97 -0.30 14.98 -6.49
CA GLN A 97 -1.23 14.74 -7.58
C GLN A 97 -1.61 16.04 -8.30
N ASP A 98 -1.89 17.12 -7.55
CA ASP A 98 -2.16 18.44 -8.11
C ASP A 98 -0.94 18.96 -8.90
N PHE A 99 0.27 18.75 -8.38
CA PHE A 99 1.52 19.14 -9.02
C PHE A 99 1.76 18.37 -10.33
N LEU A 100 1.58 17.04 -10.33
CA LEU A 100 1.71 16.21 -11.52
C LEU A 100 0.64 16.52 -12.56
N GLN A 101 -0.59 16.78 -12.14
CA GLN A 101 -1.68 17.17 -13.02
C GLN A 101 -1.42 18.53 -13.67
N ALA A 102 -0.86 19.49 -12.92
CA ALA A 102 -0.48 20.79 -13.45
C ALA A 102 0.61 20.68 -14.52
N LEU A 103 1.64 19.90 -14.25
CA LEU A 103 2.70 19.62 -15.22
C LEU A 103 2.15 18.92 -16.47
N GLN A 104 1.32 17.89 -16.31
CA GLN A 104 0.75 17.16 -17.43
C GLN A 104 -0.09 18.07 -18.33
N ALA A 105 -0.99 18.87 -17.76
CA ALA A 105 -1.84 19.79 -18.51
C ALA A 105 -1.03 20.88 -19.22
N PHE A 106 0.00 21.41 -18.58
CA PHE A 106 0.84 22.44 -19.17
C PHE A 106 1.67 21.92 -20.35
N TYR A 107 2.36 20.79 -20.17
CA TYR A 107 3.28 20.26 -21.19
C TYR A 107 2.60 19.49 -22.32
N TYR A 108 1.52 18.75 -22.05
CA TYR A 108 0.86 17.92 -23.06
C TYR A 108 -0.39 18.56 -23.64
N GLU A 109 -1.15 19.31 -22.83
CA GLU A 109 -2.42 19.92 -23.28
C GLU A 109 -2.28 21.41 -23.62
N GLY A 110 -1.16 22.05 -23.26
CA GLY A 110 -0.94 23.48 -23.44
C GLY A 110 -1.86 24.37 -22.61
N LYS A 111 -2.43 23.83 -21.52
CA LYS A 111 -3.39 24.52 -20.65
C LYS A 111 -2.81 24.68 -19.24
N ALA A 112 -2.81 25.91 -18.72
CA ALA A 112 -2.49 26.17 -17.32
C ALA A 112 -3.74 25.95 -16.46
N ILE A 113 -3.72 24.93 -15.59
CA ILE A 113 -4.85 24.62 -14.68
C ILE A 113 -4.83 25.47 -13.40
N MET A 114 -3.68 26.06 -13.06
CA MET A 114 -3.45 26.94 -11.92
C MET A 114 -2.54 28.09 -12.35
N SER A 115 -2.52 29.17 -11.57
CA SER A 115 -1.64 30.32 -11.82
C SER A 115 -0.17 29.98 -11.47
N ASN A 116 0.77 30.75 -12.02
CA ASN A 116 2.20 30.56 -11.73
C ASN A 116 2.51 30.74 -10.24
N GLU A 117 1.84 31.68 -9.56
CA GLU A 117 2.00 31.90 -8.13
C GLU A 117 1.50 30.70 -7.31
N GLU A 118 0.33 30.15 -7.64
CA GLU A 118 -0.19 28.95 -6.98
C GLU A 118 0.71 27.74 -7.20
N PHE A 119 1.27 27.60 -8.40
CA PHE A 119 2.20 26.53 -8.74
C PHE A 119 3.51 26.63 -7.95
N ASP A 120 4.07 27.83 -7.83
CA ASP A 120 5.31 28.06 -7.09
C ASP A 120 5.12 27.80 -5.58
N ASN A 121 3.98 28.20 -5.01
CA ASN A 121 3.66 27.90 -3.60
C ASN A 121 3.46 26.40 -3.35
N LEU A 122 2.74 25.71 -4.24
CA LEU A 122 2.57 24.25 -4.19
C LEU A 122 3.91 23.52 -4.24
N LYS A 123 4.81 24.00 -5.09
CA LYS A 123 6.17 23.47 -5.23
C LYS A 123 6.98 23.68 -3.94
N GLU A 124 6.95 24.87 -3.35
CA GLU A 124 7.63 25.14 -2.09
C GLU A 124 7.09 24.26 -0.95
N GLU A 125 5.78 24.09 -0.84
CA GLU A 125 5.18 23.21 0.18
C GLU A 125 5.61 21.75 0.01
N LEU A 126 5.61 21.23 -1.22
CA LEU A 126 6.11 19.89 -1.51
C LEU A 126 7.61 19.73 -1.21
N MET A 127 8.41 20.78 -1.39
CA MET A 127 9.82 20.79 -0.99
C MET A 127 9.98 20.76 0.54
N TRP A 128 9.17 21.53 1.28
CA TRP A 128 9.20 21.57 2.75
C TRP A 128 8.72 20.24 3.38
N GLU A 129 7.73 19.58 2.78
CA GLU A 129 7.22 18.28 3.22
C GLU A 129 8.11 17.09 2.79
N GLY A 130 9.16 17.34 1.99
CA GLY A 130 10.13 16.32 1.58
C GLY A 130 9.62 15.34 0.52
N SER A 131 8.71 15.77 -0.35
CA SER A 131 8.21 14.95 -1.45
C SER A 131 9.34 14.58 -2.44
N SER A 132 9.45 13.30 -2.78
CA SER A 132 10.40 12.81 -3.79
C SER A 132 10.06 13.27 -5.21
N VAL A 133 8.83 13.72 -5.45
CA VAL A 133 8.35 14.18 -6.76
C VAL A 133 8.96 15.54 -7.13
N VAL A 134 9.23 16.40 -6.14
CA VAL A 134 9.73 17.77 -6.36
C VAL A 134 11.23 17.88 -6.08
N MET A 135 11.77 17.02 -5.22
CA MET A 135 13.19 17.01 -4.85
C MET A 135 14.03 16.28 -5.91
N LEU A 136 14.22 16.95 -7.05
CA LEU A 136 15.08 16.50 -8.14
C LEU A 136 16.44 17.19 -8.05
N SER A 137 17.53 16.43 -8.21
CA SER A 137 18.85 17.00 -8.41
C SER A 137 18.91 17.82 -9.71
N SER A 138 19.82 18.78 -9.79
CA SER A 138 19.97 19.62 -10.99
C SER A 138 20.23 18.80 -12.26
N ALA A 139 20.89 17.65 -12.13
CA ALA A 139 21.14 16.72 -13.23
C ALA A 139 19.87 15.97 -13.67
N GLU A 140 19.03 15.54 -12.72
CA GLU A 140 17.74 14.87 -13.00
C GLU A 140 16.74 15.82 -13.67
N GLN A 141 16.68 17.07 -13.20
CA GLN A 141 15.85 18.10 -13.82
C GLN A 141 16.28 18.35 -15.27
N LYS A 142 17.59 18.50 -15.50
CA LYS A 142 18.14 18.69 -16.84
C LYS A 142 17.88 17.50 -17.76
N PHE A 143 17.92 16.27 -17.23
CA PHE A 143 17.59 15.06 -17.99
C PHE A 143 16.11 15.01 -18.38
N LEU A 144 15.21 15.32 -17.44
CA LEU A 144 13.77 15.38 -17.69
C LEU A 144 13.41 16.46 -18.70
N GLU A 145 13.92 17.68 -18.52
CA GLU A 145 13.71 18.79 -19.46
C GLU A 145 14.20 18.41 -20.87
N ALA A 146 15.37 17.79 -20.97
CA ALA A 146 15.91 17.34 -22.25
C ALA A 146 15.06 16.26 -22.91
N SER A 147 14.56 15.31 -22.11
CA SER A 147 13.69 14.24 -22.62
C SER A 147 12.36 14.79 -23.15
N ILE A 148 11.76 15.75 -22.44
CA ILE A 148 10.52 16.42 -22.83
C ILE A 148 10.77 17.22 -24.10
N ALA A 149 11.83 18.03 -24.13
CA ALA A 149 12.15 18.89 -25.26
C ALA A 149 12.47 18.08 -26.53
N TYR A 150 13.12 16.93 -26.40
CA TYR A 150 13.34 15.98 -27.50
C TYR A 150 12.01 15.43 -28.05
N VAL A 151 11.09 15.00 -27.17
CA VAL A 151 9.76 14.51 -27.57
C VAL A 151 8.91 15.62 -28.19
N SER A 152 9.05 16.86 -27.72
CA SER A 152 8.40 18.05 -28.29
C SER A 152 9.05 18.54 -29.60
N GLY A 153 10.12 17.89 -30.08
CA GLY A 153 10.79 18.24 -31.34
C GLY A 153 11.72 19.46 -31.28
N LYS A 154 12.09 19.91 -30.08
CA LYS A 154 13.02 21.03 -29.82
C LYS A 154 14.15 20.57 -28.90
N PRO A 155 15.14 19.81 -29.38
CA PRO A 155 16.21 19.29 -28.51
C PRO A 155 17.06 20.44 -27.93
N ILE A 156 17.24 20.45 -26.60
CA ILE A 156 18.05 21.44 -25.87
C ILE A 156 19.53 21.04 -25.71
N MET A 157 19.85 19.78 -25.97
CA MET A 157 21.20 19.23 -25.91
C MET A 157 21.40 18.21 -27.04
N SER A 158 22.66 17.94 -27.36
CA SER A 158 23.00 16.92 -28.36
C SER A 158 22.80 15.50 -27.82
N ASP A 159 22.54 14.53 -28.70
CA ASP A 159 22.35 13.12 -28.33
C ASP A 159 23.52 12.58 -27.48
N LYS A 160 24.76 13.01 -27.78
CA LYS A 160 25.96 12.61 -27.03
C LYS A 160 25.95 13.13 -25.60
N GLU A 161 25.54 14.39 -25.41
CA GLU A 161 25.45 15.00 -24.07
C GLU A 161 24.30 14.37 -23.27
N PHE A 162 23.19 14.06 -23.93
CA PHE A 162 22.07 13.36 -23.33
C PHE A 162 22.47 11.97 -22.84
N ASP A 163 23.19 11.21 -23.67
CA ASP A 163 23.69 9.88 -23.31
C ASP A 163 24.69 9.95 -22.14
N GLN A 164 25.60 10.93 -22.13
CA GLN A 164 26.53 11.13 -21.03
C GLN A 164 25.82 11.47 -19.71
N LEU A 165 24.83 12.37 -19.77
CA LEU A 165 24.03 12.75 -18.60
C LEU A 165 23.25 11.55 -18.06
N LYS A 166 22.66 10.76 -18.94
CA LYS A 166 21.96 9.52 -18.60
C LYS A 166 22.89 8.52 -17.92
N MET A 167 24.10 8.33 -18.46
CA MET A 167 25.09 7.42 -17.87
C MET A 167 25.54 7.88 -16.49
N LYS A 168 25.74 9.20 -16.31
CA LYS A 168 26.07 9.77 -15.00
C LYS A 168 24.98 9.51 -13.96
N LEU A 169 23.72 9.78 -14.32
CA LEU A 169 22.58 9.53 -13.43
C LEU A 169 22.37 8.05 -13.10
N LYS A 170 22.70 7.14 -14.04
CA LYS A 170 22.71 5.69 -13.78
C LYS A 170 23.79 5.29 -12.77
N MET A 171 24.98 5.91 -12.83
CA MET A 171 26.06 5.67 -11.86
C MET A 171 25.72 6.22 -10.47
N GLU A 172 24.99 7.33 -10.41
CA GLU A 172 24.51 7.94 -9.16
C GLU A 172 23.31 7.19 -8.56
N GLY A 173 22.74 6.22 -9.27
CA GLY A 173 21.62 5.40 -8.79
C GLY A 173 20.27 6.11 -8.81
N SER A 174 20.10 7.11 -9.68
CA SER A 174 18.84 7.84 -9.83
C SER A 174 17.71 6.92 -10.32
N GLU A 175 16.60 6.89 -9.57
CA GLU A 175 15.41 6.09 -9.91
C GLU A 175 14.73 6.57 -11.20
N ILE A 176 14.88 7.85 -11.55
CA ILE A 176 14.23 8.48 -12.72
C ILE A 176 14.77 7.95 -14.04
N VAL A 177 16.02 7.47 -14.03
CA VAL A 177 16.69 6.92 -15.22
C VAL A 177 16.52 5.41 -15.32
N ALA A 178 15.93 4.76 -14.30
CA ALA A 178 15.62 3.34 -14.35
C ALA A 178 14.52 3.06 -15.38
N GLU A 179 14.86 2.31 -16.42
CA GLU A 179 13.90 1.99 -17.46
C GLU A 179 13.15 0.68 -17.13
N GLY A 180 11.81 0.76 -17.16
CA GLY A 180 10.93 -0.42 -17.06
C GLY A 180 11.05 -1.38 -18.26
N PRO A 181 10.26 -2.47 -18.30
CA PRO A 181 10.37 -3.50 -19.33
C PRO A 181 10.12 -2.93 -20.75
N ARG A 182 11.17 -2.89 -21.59
CA ARG A 182 11.08 -2.45 -22.99
C ARG A 182 11.05 -3.63 -23.94
N CYS A 183 10.05 -3.67 -24.82
CA CYS A 183 9.96 -4.67 -25.87
C CYS A 183 10.62 -4.14 -27.16
N SER A 184 11.68 -4.80 -27.62
CA SER A 184 12.23 -4.51 -28.95
C SER A 184 11.52 -5.36 -30.00
N LEU A 185 10.78 -4.70 -30.89
CA LEU A 185 10.09 -5.35 -32.01
C LEU A 185 11.07 -6.08 -32.96
N ARG A 186 12.30 -5.56 -33.10
CA ARG A 186 13.32 -6.14 -33.97
C ARG A 186 13.90 -7.44 -33.41
N SER A 187 14.19 -7.49 -32.11
CA SER A 187 14.80 -8.68 -31.50
C SER A 187 13.78 -9.65 -30.89
N ARG A 188 12.49 -9.26 -30.81
CA ARG A 188 11.41 -10.02 -30.14
C ARG A 188 11.79 -10.40 -28.70
N LYS A 189 12.59 -9.57 -28.05
CA LYS A 189 13.05 -9.74 -26.66
C LYS A 189 12.60 -8.55 -25.83
N VAL A 190 12.29 -8.82 -24.57
CA VAL A 190 12.01 -7.80 -23.56
C VAL A 190 13.26 -7.57 -22.73
N TYR A 191 13.62 -6.31 -22.55
CA TYR A 191 14.77 -5.87 -21.78
C TYR A 191 14.29 -5.15 -20.51
N SER A 192 15.01 -5.33 -19.41
CA SER A 192 14.82 -4.57 -18.17
C SER A 192 16.19 -4.20 -17.63
N ASP A 193 16.31 -3.01 -17.06
CA ASP A 193 17.53 -2.60 -16.38
C ASP A 193 17.72 -3.44 -15.09
N LEU A 194 18.97 -3.82 -14.83
CA LEU A 194 19.39 -4.51 -13.63
C LEU A 194 20.19 -3.54 -12.76
N THR A 195 20.03 -3.63 -11.44
CA THR A 195 20.76 -2.79 -10.49
C THR A 195 21.80 -3.62 -9.75
N VAL A 196 22.87 -2.96 -9.29
CA VAL A 196 23.90 -3.63 -8.48
C VAL A 196 23.35 -3.88 -7.08
N ASP A 197 23.48 -5.12 -6.59
CA ASP A 197 23.09 -5.49 -5.24
C ASP A 197 24.27 -5.36 -4.27
N TYR A 198 24.49 -4.14 -3.78
CA TYR A 198 25.56 -3.86 -2.80
C TYR A 198 25.41 -4.65 -1.50
N LEU A 199 24.18 -4.97 -1.09
CA LEU A 199 23.94 -5.72 0.14
C LEU A 199 24.43 -7.16 -0.02
N LYS A 200 24.07 -7.84 -1.12
CA LYS A 200 24.55 -9.19 -1.39
C LYS A 200 26.05 -9.22 -1.69
N ALA A 201 26.57 -8.18 -2.32
CA ALA A 201 28.01 -8.00 -2.51
C ALA A 201 28.74 -7.88 -1.17
N LEU A 202 28.19 -7.16 -0.20
CA LEU A 202 28.73 -7.04 1.15
C LEU A 202 28.65 -8.37 1.93
N LEU A 203 27.51 -9.08 1.83
CA LEU A 203 27.30 -10.37 2.50
C LEU A 203 28.32 -11.43 2.08
N LEU A 204 28.90 -11.31 0.89
CA LEU A 204 29.95 -12.19 0.40
C LEU A 204 31.22 -12.15 1.27
N ASN A 205 31.48 -11.02 1.94
CA ASN A 205 32.62 -10.85 2.86
C ASN A 205 32.37 -11.39 4.28
N VAL A 206 31.12 -11.74 4.63
CA VAL A 206 30.75 -12.15 5.99
C VAL A 206 31.50 -13.41 6.44
N PRO A 207 31.59 -14.50 5.65
CA PRO A 207 32.32 -15.70 6.08
C PRO A 207 33.80 -15.43 6.38
N ALA A 208 34.47 -14.64 5.54
CA ALA A 208 35.86 -14.24 5.75
C ALA A 208 36.01 -13.34 6.99
N THR A 209 35.04 -12.47 7.25
CA THR A 209 35.01 -11.62 8.45
C THR A 209 34.85 -12.45 9.73
N VAL A 210 34.01 -13.49 9.71
CA VAL A 210 33.85 -14.42 10.85
C VAL A 210 35.16 -15.16 11.13
N LEU A 211 35.87 -15.61 10.10
CA LEU A 211 37.18 -16.23 10.25
C LEU A 211 38.23 -15.26 10.80
N ALA A 212 38.23 -14.01 10.30
CA ALA A 212 39.12 -12.94 10.77
C ALA A 212 38.86 -12.60 12.25
N LEU A 213 37.59 -12.48 12.65
CA LEU A 213 37.19 -12.25 14.03
C LEU A 213 37.54 -13.43 14.93
N GLY A 214 37.30 -14.67 14.47
CA GLY A 214 37.68 -15.88 15.20
C GLY A 214 39.19 -15.96 15.43
N LEU A 215 40.00 -15.63 14.42
CA LEU A 215 41.46 -15.54 14.55
C LEU A 215 41.88 -14.42 15.50
N PHE A 216 41.22 -13.26 15.44
CA PHE A 216 41.49 -12.14 16.35
C PHE A 216 41.25 -12.53 17.81
N PHE A 217 40.08 -13.10 18.15
CA PHE A 217 39.77 -13.56 19.50
C PHE A 217 40.67 -14.73 19.94
N PHE A 218 41.01 -15.65 19.04
CA PHE A 218 41.91 -16.76 19.35
C PHE A 218 43.34 -16.28 19.65
N LEU A 219 43.83 -15.27 18.91
CA LEU A 219 45.12 -14.65 19.20
C LEU A 219 45.08 -13.88 20.51
N ASP A 220 44.00 -13.15 20.79
CA ASP A 220 43.77 -12.44 22.07
C ASP A 220 43.87 -13.39 23.27
N ASP A 221 43.18 -14.53 23.20
CA ASP A 221 43.20 -15.58 24.24
C ASP A 221 44.59 -16.20 24.43
N ILE A 222 45.36 -16.43 23.35
CA ILE A 222 46.70 -17.05 23.42
C ILE A 222 47.77 -16.08 23.90
N THR A 223 47.71 -14.84 23.43
CA THR A 223 48.73 -13.82 23.71
C THR A 223 48.46 -13.09 25.02
N GLY A 224 47.29 -13.31 25.63
CA GLY A 224 46.93 -12.70 26.91
C GLY A 224 46.88 -11.17 26.82
N PHE A 225 46.49 -10.62 25.67
CA PHE A 225 46.26 -9.18 25.49
C PHE A 225 45.01 -8.78 26.29
N GLU A 226 45.13 -8.71 27.61
CA GLU A 226 44.28 -7.81 28.39
C GLU A 226 44.64 -6.38 27.96
N VAL A 227 44.05 -5.89 26.87
CA VAL A 227 44.31 -4.52 26.37
C VAL A 227 44.01 -3.46 27.45
N SER A 228 43.29 -3.85 28.50
CA SER A 228 43.01 -3.09 29.71
C SER A 228 44.19 -2.88 30.68
N TYR A 229 45.25 -3.71 30.65
CA TYR A 229 46.29 -3.68 31.69
C TYR A 229 47.59 -2.99 31.28
N PHE A 230 47.93 -2.92 29.99
CA PHE A 230 49.17 -2.28 29.54
C PHE A 230 49.08 -0.76 29.33
N ILE A 231 47.86 -0.22 29.28
CA ILE A 231 47.60 1.22 29.16
C ILE A 231 46.41 1.54 30.07
N GLU A 232 46.65 2.14 31.25
CA GLU A 232 45.61 2.67 32.17
C GLU A 232 44.90 3.89 31.56
N ILE A 233 44.25 3.72 30.41
CA ILE A 233 43.34 4.72 29.85
C ILE A 233 41.95 4.45 30.45
N PRO A 234 41.28 5.45 31.04
CA PRO A 234 39.96 5.27 31.64
C PRO A 234 38.94 4.79 30.60
N GLU A 235 38.07 3.85 30.99
CA GLU A 235 36.91 3.46 30.19
C GLU A 235 36.06 4.72 29.92
N PRO A 236 35.67 5.02 28.66
CA PRO A 236 35.47 4.12 27.52
C PRO A 236 36.56 4.13 26.43
N PHE A 237 37.67 4.85 26.62
CA PHE A 237 38.61 5.12 25.51
C PHE A 237 39.48 3.92 25.12
N SER A 238 39.75 2.99 26.05
CA SER A 238 40.49 1.74 25.75
C SER A 238 39.79 0.89 24.68
N PHE A 239 38.49 0.62 24.85
CA PHE A 239 37.68 -0.10 23.85
C PHE A 239 37.73 0.57 22.48
N ILE A 240 37.59 1.90 22.43
CA ILE A 240 37.59 2.65 21.18
C ILE A 240 38.94 2.53 20.46
N LEU A 241 40.06 2.64 21.17
CA LEU A 241 41.40 2.54 20.57
C LEU A 241 41.71 1.13 20.06
N THR A 242 41.31 0.09 20.80
CA THR A 242 41.49 -1.31 20.39
C THR A 242 40.72 -1.59 19.11
N TRP A 243 39.44 -1.21 19.03
CA TRP A 243 38.65 -1.41 17.83
C TRP A 243 39.07 -0.49 16.68
N PHE A 244 39.59 0.71 16.95
CA PHE A 244 40.16 1.58 15.91
C PHE A 244 41.38 0.95 15.23
N ALA A 245 42.21 0.22 15.97
CA ALA A 245 43.35 -0.51 15.41
C ALA A 245 42.94 -1.87 14.82
N ALA A 246 42.02 -2.59 15.47
CA ALA A 246 41.61 -3.95 15.07
C ALA A 246 40.70 -3.96 13.84
N VAL A 247 39.74 -3.03 13.72
CA VAL A 247 38.76 -3.02 12.62
C VAL A 247 39.43 -2.90 11.24
N PRO A 248 40.37 -1.97 11.00
CA PRO A 248 41.09 -1.91 9.72
C PRO A 248 41.83 -3.20 9.39
N PHE A 249 42.45 -3.84 10.39
CA PHE A 249 43.17 -5.11 10.21
C PHE A 249 42.21 -6.27 9.88
N ILE A 250 41.10 -6.38 10.60
CA ILE A 250 40.06 -7.39 10.36
C ILE A 250 39.46 -7.23 8.97
N LEU A 251 39.14 -6.00 8.56
CA LEU A 251 38.60 -5.72 7.23
C LEU A 251 39.62 -6.03 6.13
N TRP A 252 40.88 -5.63 6.30
CA TRP A 252 41.95 -5.93 5.34
C TRP A 252 42.17 -7.44 5.20
N PHE A 253 42.21 -8.17 6.32
CA PHE A 253 42.39 -9.62 6.31
C PHE A 253 41.19 -10.34 5.70
N ALA A 254 39.96 -9.95 6.06
CA ALA A 254 38.73 -10.47 5.47
C ALA A 254 38.67 -10.22 3.96
N GLN A 255 38.98 -8.99 3.51
CA GLN A 255 39.03 -8.65 2.08
C GLN A 255 40.11 -9.43 1.34
N SER A 256 41.27 -9.67 1.96
CA SER A 256 42.35 -10.46 1.37
C SER A 256 41.92 -11.91 1.14
N ILE A 257 41.24 -12.53 2.11
CA ILE A 257 40.67 -13.88 1.97
C ILE A 257 39.59 -13.88 0.89
N THR A 258 38.66 -12.92 0.89
CA THR A 258 37.60 -12.88 -0.12
C THR A 258 38.18 -12.70 -1.53
N ASN A 259 39.13 -11.78 -1.73
CA ASN A 259 39.76 -11.53 -3.03
C ASN A 259 40.60 -12.73 -3.53
N ALA A 260 41.10 -13.57 -2.63
CA ALA A 260 41.79 -14.80 -2.99
C ALA A 260 40.82 -15.86 -3.55
N ILE A 261 39.61 -15.94 -2.99
CA ILE A 261 38.59 -16.93 -3.35
C ILE A 261 37.72 -16.45 -4.53
N ILE A 262 37.39 -15.16 -4.55
CA ILE A 262 36.43 -14.55 -5.47
C ILE A 262 37.06 -13.32 -6.12
N LYS A 263 37.21 -13.35 -7.44
CA LYS A 263 37.76 -12.24 -8.24
C LYS A 263 36.67 -11.61 -9.10
N ASP A 264 36.70 -10.28 -9.20
CA ASP A 264 35.87 -9.46 -10.08
C ASP A 264 34.38 -9.82 -10.01
N PHE A 265 33.83 -9.88 -8.79
CA PHE A 265 32.43 -10.24 -8.60
C PHE A 265 31.49 -9.05 -8.79
N LEU A 266 30.41 -9.28 -9.53
CA LEU A 266 29.33 -8.35 -9.75
C LEU A 266 28.01 -9.10 -9.55
N ILE A 267 27.22 -8.64 -8.58
CA ILE A 267 25.89 -9.19 -8.31
C ILE A 267 24.85 -8.19 -8.80
N LEU A 268 24.04 -8.62 -9.75
CA LEU A 268 22.96 -7.83 -10.32
C LEU A 268 21.62 -8.37 -9.85
N LYS A 269 20.70 -7.48 -9.50
CA LYS A 269 19.30 -7.79 -9.16
C LYS A 269 18.34 -7.03 -10.07
N GLY A 270 17.22 -7.66 -10.41
CA GLY A 270 16.12 -6.98 -11.06
C GLY A 270 14.95 -7.92 -11.38
N PRO A 271 13.76 -7.36 -11.67
CA PRO A 271 12.57 -8.14 -11.95
C PRO A 271 12.65 -8.84 -13.32
N CYS A 272 12.26 -10.12 -13.40
CA CYS A 272 12.07 -10.81 -14.69
C CYS A 272 10.91 -10.13 -15.46
N PRO A 273 11.11 -9.63 -16.70
CA PRO A 273 10.06 -8.93 -17.44
C PRO A 273 8.81 -9.76 -17.73
N ASN A 274 8.91 -11.09 -17.65
CA ASN A 274 7.82 -12.01 -17.96
C ASN A 274 6.97 -12.40 -16.72
N CYS A 275 7.60 -12.58 -15.54
CA CYS A 275 6.91 -13.05 -14.33
C CYS A 275 6.98 -12.09 -13.14
N GLY A 276 7.75 -11.00 -13.23
CA GLY A 276 7.91 -10.00 -12.17
C GLY A 276 8.67 -10.50 -10.93
N THR A 277 9.20 -11.72 -10.94
CA THR A 277 10.03 -12.24 -9.84
C THR A 277 11.39 -11.58 -9.86
N GLU A 278 11.91 -11.20 -8.68
CA GLU A 278 13.27 -10.68 -8.57
C GLU A 278 14.26 -11.81 -8.84
N ASN A 279 15.07 -11.64 -9.88
CA ASN A 279 16.14 -12.54 -10.21
C ASN A 279 17.46 -11.90 -9.80
N THR A 280 18.34 -12.67 -9.16
CA THR A 280 19.71 -12.25 -8.87
C THR A 280 20.70 -13.06 -9.69
N SER A 281 21.57 -12.36 -10.41
CA SER A 281 22.60 -12.95 -11.27
C SER A 281 23.97 -12.62 -10.70
N PHE A 282 24.78 -13.65 -10.50
CA PHE A 282 26.19 -13.50 -10.12
C PHE A 282 27.06 -13.57 -11.37
N PHE A 283 27.99 -12.63 -11.49
CA PHE A 283 29.08 -12.63 -12.45
C PHE A 283 30.38 -12.58 -11.66
N GLY A 284 31.35 -13.42 -11.99
CA GLY A 284 32.65 -13.40 -11.31
C GLY A 284 33.37 -14.74 -11.38
N THR A 285 34.59 -14.78 -10.87
CA THR A 285 35.40 -16.01 -10.82
C THR A 285 35.45 -16.54 -9.39
N ILE A 286 35.01 -17.78 -9.17
CA ILE A 286 35.10 -18.46 -7.87
C ILE A 286 36.18 -19.54 -8.01
N LEU A 287 37.24 -19.47 -7.20
CA LEU A 287 38.30 -20.50 -7.15
C LEU A 287 38.82 -20.91 -8.54
N SER A 288 39.15 -19.91 -9.37
CA SER A 288 39.63 -20.07 -10.75
C SER A 288 38.63 -20.65 -11.77
N ILE A 289 37.38 -20.86 -11.39
CA ILE A 289 36.30 -21.25 -12.30
C ILE A 289 35.48 -20.00 -12.63
N SER A 290 35.51 -19.58 -13.89
CA SER A 290 34.74 -18.42 -14.36
C SER A 290 33.25 -18.77 -14.39
N SER A 291 32.47 -18.12 -13.53
CA SER A 291 31.03 -18.22 -13.49
C SER A 291 30.43 -17.10 -14.34
N GLY A 292 29.99 -17.46 -15.55
CA GLY A 292 29.25 -16.59 -16.45
C GLY A 292 30.12 -15.80 -17.44
N ASN A 293 29.86 -16.01 -18.74
CA ASN A 293 30.18 -15.01 -19.76
C ASN A 293 29.27 -13.77 -19.56
N SER A 294 29.33 -12.78 -20.45
CA SER A 294 28.47 -11.57 -20.47
C SER A 294 26.96 -11.83 -20.45
N THR A 295 26.51 -13.09 -20.49
CA THR A 295 25.11 -13.49 -20.39
C THR A 295 24.95 -14.62 -19.37
N ASN A 296 24.02 -14.46 -18.44
CA ASN A 296 23.60 -15.51 -17.51
C ASN A 296 22.19 -15.99 -17.87
N THR A 297 21.98 -17.31 -17.97
CA THR A 297 20.66 -17.89 -18.26
C THR A 297 19.97 -18.28 -16.97
N VAL A 298 19.05 -17.43 -16.52
CA VAL A 298 18.22 -17.70 -15.34
C VAL A 298 16.89 -18.28 -15.82
N LYS A 299 16.48 -19.43 -15.29
CA LYS A 299 15.15 -19.98 -15.56
C LYS A 299 14.12 -19.12 -14.82
N CYS A 300 13.23 -18.42 -15.52
CA CYS A 300 12.10 -17.77 -14.85
C CYS A 300 11.17 -18.89 -14.35
N GLU A 301 11.16 -19.10 -13.04
CA GLU A 301 10.25 -20.05 -12.40
C GLU A 301 8.85 -19.47 -12.49
N ASN A 302 7.98 -20.14 -13.25
CA ASN A 302 6.58 -19.81 -13.22
C ASN A 302 6.09 -20.00 -11.77
N ALA A 303 5.27 -19.09 -11.26
CA ALA A 303 4.67 -19.17 -9.92
C ALA A 303 3.87 -20.48 -9.66
N PHE A 304 3.71 -21.32 -10.69
CA PHE A 304 3.08 -22.64 -10.63
C PHE A 304 4.03 -23.78 -10.24
N THR A 305 5.35 -23.67 -10.46
CA THR A 305 6.30 -24.80 -10.27
C THR A 305 6.94 -24.87 -8.87
N LEU A 306 6.83 -23.82 -8.06
CA LEU A 306 7.28 -23.86 -6.65
C LEU A 306 6.49 -24.84 -5.77
N ILE A 307 5.33 -25.31 -6.23
CA ILE A 307 4.51 -26.29 -5.50
C ILE A 307 4.98 -27.73 -5.77
N ALA A 308 5.61 -28.00 -6.91
CA ALA A 308 5.90 -29.37 -7.37
C ALA A 308 7.27 -29.90 -6.95
N SER A 309 8.30 -29.05 -6.84
CA SER A 309 9.67 -29.52 -6.54
C SER A 309 9.98 -29.67 -5.06
N ALA A 310 9.10 -29.22 -4.16
CA ALA A 310 9.19 -29.45 -2.72
C ALA A 310 8.60 -30.81 -2.29
N MET A 311 7.97 -31.57 -3.19
CA MET A 311 7.24 -32.81 -2.85
C MET A 311 8.06 -34.10 -2.87
N VAL A 312 9.36 -34.09 -3.20
CA VAL A 312 10.13 -35.35 -3.38
C VAL A 312 11.13 -35.66 -2.26
N PHE A 313 11.27 -34.80 -1.24
CA PHE A 313 12.01 -35.13 -0.02
C PHE A 313 11.21 -34.84 1.26
N THR A 314 10.07 -35.51 1.43
CA THR A 314 9.46 -35.72 2.76
C THR A 314 8.69 -37.04 2.74
N PHE A 315 9.36 -38.14 3.08
CA PHE A 315 8.69 -39.30 3.64
C PHE A 315 8.35 -38.99 5.10
N MET A 316 7.08 -39.18 5.44
CA MET A 316 6.47 -39.14 6.77
C MET A 316 6.35 -37.76 7.43
N GLY A 317 5.21 -37.13 7.18
CA GLY A 317 4.72 -35.98 7.91
C GLY A 317 3.65 -35.28 7.09
N GLU A 318 2.40 -35.70 7.25
CA GLU A 318 1.25 -34.95 6.78
C GLU A 318 1.38 -33.50 7.30
N PRO A 319 1.51 -32.48 6.44
CA PRO A 319 1.61 -31.12 6.93
C PRO A 319 0.22 -30.78 7.44
N THR A 320 0.06 -30.85 8.75
CA THR A 320 -0.98 -30.06 9.41
C THR A 320 -0.80 -28.64 8.89
N LEU A 321 -1.82 -28.09 8.22
CA LEU A 321 -1.89 -26.67 7.89
C LEU A 321 -1.55 -25.93 9.18
N ALA A 322 -0.36 -25.35 9.25
CA ALA A 322 0.04 -24.52 10.37
C ALA A 322 -0.87 -23.29 10.33
N VAL A 323 -1.98 -23.36 11.05
CA VAL A 323 -2.88 -22.22 11.23
C VAL A 323 -2.05 -21.13 11.86
N VAL A 324 -1.88 -20.00 11.16
CA VAL A 324 -1.15 -18.84 11.67
C VAL A 324 -2.02 -18.19 12.74
N ILE A 325 -1.92 -18.69 13.97
CA ILE A 325 -2.74 -18.19 15.09
C ILE A 325 -2.16 -16.86 15.58
N PHE A 326 -2.97 -15.80 15.55
CA PHE A 326 -2.59 -14.52 16.12
C PHE A 326 -2.39 -14.62 17.64
N ARG A 327 -1.16 -14.36 18.11
CA ARG A 327 -0.81 -14.43 19.55
C ARG A 327 -1.01 -13.06 20.23
N PRO A 328 -1.50 -13.04 21.48
CA PRO A 328 -1.61 -11.82 22.25
C PRO A 328 -0.28 -11.07 22.41
N SER A 329 -0.30 -9.74 22.30
CA SER A 329 0.88 -8.91 22.54
C SER A 329 1.22 -8.79 24.03
N LYS A 330 2.42 -8.27 24.33
CA LYS A 330 2.78 -7.83 25.68
C LYS A 330 1.85 -6.68 26.11
N TRP A 331 1.65 -6.53 27.42
CA TRP A 331 0.90 -5.42 27.99
C TRP A 331 1.71 -4.12 27.89
N ALA A 332 1.04 -3.04 27.52
CA ALA A 332 1.59 -1.69 27.45
C ALA A 332 0.70 -0.71 28.21
N LEU A 333 1.27 0.41 28.65
CA LEU A 333 0.54 1.47 29.35
C LEU A 333 -0.18 2.39 28.35
N ALA A 334 -1.38 2.80 28.70
CA ALA A 334 -2.18 3.76 27.96
C ALA A 334 -3.13 4.51 28.91
N HIS A 335 -3.96 5.39 28.35
CA HIS A 335 -5.07 5.99 29.07
C HIS A 335 -6.38 5.68 28.37
N ALA A 336 -7.47 5.69 29.14
CA ALA A 336 -8.80 5.52 28.61
C ALA A 336 -9.73 6.64 29.08
N THR A 337 -10.54 7.14 28.16
CA THR A 337 -11.75 7.95 28.43
C THR A 337 -12.95 7.22 27.87
N PHE A 338 -14.11 7.87 27.90
CA PHE A 338 -15.30 7.38 27.24
C PHE A 338 -16.01 8.47 26.44
N TYR A 339 -16.76 8.02 25.43
CA TYR A 339 -17.67 8.85 24.65
C TYR A 339 -19.01 8.14 24.44
N GLY A 340 -19.98 8.93 24.00
CA GLY A 340 -21.35 8.49 23.78
C GLY A 340 -22.15 8.30 25.07
N ASP A 341 -23.31 7.71 24.88
CA ASP A 341 -24.32 7.51 25.91
C ASP A 341 -24.27 6.10 26.52
N GLU A 342 -25.11 5.84 27.54
CA GLU A 342 -25.14 4.55 28.24
C GLU A 342 -25.58 3.39 27.36
N THR A 343 -26.33 3.68 26.28
CA THR A 343 -26.75 2.67 25.32
C THR A 343 -25.72 2.43 24.21
N ALA A 344 -24.65 3.23 24.13
CA ALA A 344 -23.70 3.27 23.01
C ALA A 344 -24.35 3.52 21.62
N SER A 345 -25.54 4.11 21.58
CA SER A 345 -26.19 4.47 20.31
C SER A 345 -25.48 5.64 19.63
N GLU A 346 -24.82 6.51 20.41
CA GLU A 346 -24.03 7.62 19.88
C GLU A 346 -22.67 7.20 19.29
N THR A 347 -22.27 5.92 19.40
CA THR A 347 -21.00 5.42 18.85
C THR A 347 -21.12 4.85 17.43
N MET A 348 -22.31 4.93 16.83
CA MET A 348 -22.60 4.40 15.48
C MET A 348 -21.88 5.19 14.38
N GLY A 349 -21.56 4.54 13.27
CA GLY A 349 -21.02 5.21 12.08
C GLY A 349 -19.57 5.70 12.22
N GLY A 350 -18.81 5.17 13.18
CA GLY A 350 -17.41 5.55 13.41
C GLY A 350 -16.51 5.45 12.18
N ALA A 351 -15.32 6.05 12.27
CA ALA A 351 -14.36 6.24 11.18
C ALA A 351 -13.95 4.96 10.42
N CYS A 352 -14.17 3.76 10.99
CA CYS A 352 -13.93 2.50 10.27
C CYS A 352 -15.00 2.16 9.22
N GLY A 353 -16.16 2.84 9.22
CA GLY A 353 -17.21 2.65 8.23
C GLY A 353 -18.10 1.42 8.46
N TYR A 354 -18.16 0.90 9.69
CA TYR A 354 -18.99 -0.26 10.03
C TYR A 354 -20.49 0.04 10.18
N GLY A 355 -20.91 1.30 10.00
CA GLY A 355 -22.31 1.69 10.11
C GLY A 355 -22.89 1.36 11.50
N ASN A 356 -23.99 0.60 11.53
CA ASN A 356 -24.64 0.20 12.77
C ASN A 356 -23.90 -0.97 13.46
N LEU A 357 -23.25 -0.68 14.58
CA LEU A 357 -22.40 -1.62 15.33
C LEU A 357 -23.20 -2.76 15.99
N PHE A 358 -24.48 -2.54 16.32
CA PHE A 358 -25.35 -3.60 16.83
C PHE A 358 -25.72 -4.60 15.75
N GLN A 359 -26.21 -4.11 14.61
CA GLN A 359 -26.63 -4.96 13.49
C GLN A 359 -25.45 -5.72 12.87
N ASN A 360 -24.25 -5.13 12.89
CA ASN A 360 -23.05 -5.74 12.35
C ASN A 360 -22.28 -6.61 13.36
N GLY A 361 -22.79 -6.79 14.58
CA GLY A 361 -22.29 -7.78 15.55
C GLY A 361 -21.07 -7.33 16.36
N TYR A 362 -20.83 -6.02 16.45
CA TYR A 362 -19.80 -5.43 17.31
C TYR A 362 -20.32 -5.09 18.71
N GLY A 363 -21.61 -4.77 18.84
CA GLY A 363 -22.27 -4.51 20.12
C GLY A 363 -21.74 -3.25 20.82
N THR A 364 -21.72 -3.25 22.16
CA THR A 364 -21.30 -2.11 22.99
C THR A 364 -19.82 -2.09 23.32
N ASP A 365 -19.11 -3.21 23.09
CA ASP A 365 -17.68 -3.38 23.39
C ASP A 365 -16.79 -2.81 22.30
N THR A 366 -16.91 -1.51 22.10
CA THR A 366 -16.28 -0.77 21.01
C THR A 366 -15.42 0.37 21.53
N VAL A 367 -14.42 0.75 20.75
CA VAL A 367 -13.45 1.78 21.12
C VAL A 367 -13.03 2.62 19.93
N ALA A 368 -12.89 3.91 20.16
CA ALA A 368 -12.21 4.84 19.27
C ALA A 368 -10.72 4.89 19.63
N LEU A 369 -9.87 4.63 18.66
CA LEU A 369 -8.42 4.63 18.84
C LEU A 369 -7.87 6.03 18.62
N SER A 370 -6.89 6.45 19.43
CA SER A 370 -6.04 7.60 19.07
C SER A 370 -5.32 7.38 17.74
N SER A 371 -4.93 8.47 17.07
CA SER A 371 -4.23 8.40 15.76
C SER A 371 -2.99 7.50 15.78
N THR A 372 -2.29 7.44 16.92
CA THR A 372 -1.11 6.57 17.13
C THR A 372 -1.43 5.08 16.98
N LEU A 373 -2.63 4.66 17.39
CA LEU A 373 -3.09 3.28 17.27
C LEU A 373 -3.93 3.03 16.03
N PHE A 374 -4.69 4.03 15.57
CA PHE A 374 -5.61 3.88 14.44
C PHE A 374 -4.88 3.59 13.13
N ASN A 375 -3.66 4.13 12.97
CA ASN A 375 -2.77 3.90 11.82
C ASN A 375 -3.52 4.05 10.48
N ASN A 376 -4.11 5.22 10.23
CA ASN A 376 -4.90 5.53 9.03
C ASN A 376 -6.03 4.52 8.72
N GLY A 377 -6.51 3.77 9.70
CA GLY A 377 -7.58 2.78 9.54
C GLY A 377 -7.11 1.35 9.38
N TYR A 378 -5.79 1.09 9.29
CA TYR A 378 -5.26 -0.28 9.25
C TYR A 378 -5.58 -1.07 10.53
N ALA A 379 -5.79 -0.39 11.66
CA ALA A 379 -6.21 -1.02 12.91
C ALA A 379 -7.74 -1.21 13.05
N CYS A 380 -8.54 -0.80 12.06
CA CYS A 380 -9.98 -1.02 12.08
C CYS A 380 -10.31 -2.49 12.15
N GLY A 381 -11.11 -2.88 13.15
CA GLY A 381 -11.49 -4.27 13.40
C GLY A 381 -10.57 -5.01 14.37
N ALA A 382 -9.42 -4.44 14.75
CA ALA A 382 -8.51 -5.04 15.72
C ALA A 382 -9.12 -5.11 17.13
N CYS A 383 -8.77 -6.15 17.87
CA CYS A 383 -9.27 -6.39 19.22
C CYS A 383 -8.20 -6.15 20.28
N PHE A 384 -8.61 -5.51 21.38
CA PHE A 384 -7.75 -5.13 22.48
C PHE A 384 -8.34 -5.62 23.79
N GLN A 385 -7.50 -6.17 24.66
CA GLN A 385 -7.83 -6.33 26.07
C GLN A 385 -7.32 -5.10 26.82
N ILE A 386 -8.20 -4.49 27.61
CA ILE A 386 -7.91 -3.29 28.38
C ILE A 386 -8.27 -3.56 29.84
N LYS A 387 -7.37 -3.21 30.76
CA LYS A 387 -7.62 -3.28 32.20
C LYS A 387 -7.22 -1.98 32.89
N CYS A 388 -8.01 -1.57 33.87
CA CYS A 388 -7.71 -0.40 34.68
C CYS A 388 -6.45 -0.66 35.54
N TYR A 389 -5.59 0.34 35.69
CA TYR A 389 -4.28 0.18 36.32
C TYR A 389 -4.05 1.23 37.41
N GLN A 390 -3.79 0.79 38.64
CA GLN A 390 -3.33 1.65 39.76
C GLN A 390 -4.11 2.98 39.95
N SER A 391 -5.44 2.95 39.84
CA SER A 391 -6.31 4.11 40.13
C SER A 391 -7.41 3.74 41.13
N SER A 392 -7.79 4.69 41.99
CA SER A 392 -8.90 4.54 42.95
C SER A 392 -10.26 4.37 42.27
N ALA A 393 -10.36 4.80 41.01
CA ALA A 393 -11.57 4.65 40.19
C ALA A 393 -11.73 3.26 39.57
N CYS A 394 -10.70 2.40 39.64
CA CYS A 394 -10.74 1.05 39.07
C CYS A 394 -11.64 0.12 39.91
N TYR A 395 -12.38 -0.76 39.25
CA TYR A 395 -13.08 -1.84 39.95
C TYR A 395 -12.12 -2.96 40.37
N ARG A 396 -12.24 -3.44 41.61
CA ARG A 396 -11.30 -4.42 42.20
C ARG A 396 -11.38 -5.83 41.61
N ASN A 397 -12.54 -6.22 41.06
CA ASN A 397 -12.82 -7.59 40.63
C ASN A 397 -12.83 -7.79 39.10
N VAL A 398 -12.26 -6.85 38.34
CA VAL A 398 -12.28 -6.89 36.87
C VAL A 398 -10.88 -7.11 36.33
N ALA A 399 -10.64 -8.27 35.72
CA ALA A 399 -9.34 -8.61 35.17
C ALA A 399 -9.00 -7.79 33.91
N PHE A 400 -9.94 -7.71 32.95
CA PHE A 400 -9.86 -6.92 31.73
C PHE A 400 -11.23 -6.92 31.01
N THR A 401 -11.44 -5.98 30.10
CA THR A 401 -12.51 -6.01 29.10
C THR A 401 -11.90 -6.14 27.70
N THR A 402 -12.59 -6.81 26.78
CA THR A 402 -12.16 -6.91 25.38
C THR A 402 -13.00 -5.97 24.53
N VAL A 403 -12.34 -5.09 23.77
CA VAL A 403 -13.01 -4.12 22.90
C VAL A 403 -12.52 -4.23 21.46
N THR A 404 -13.39 -3.86 20.52
CA THR A 404 -13.05 -3.78 19.10
C THR A 404 -12.83 -2.33 18.68
N ALA A 405 -11.77 -2.07 17.93
CA ALA A 405 -11.56 -0.79 17.27
C ALA A 405 -12.57 -0.58 16.13
N THR A 406 -13.45 0.40 16.29
CA THR A 406 -14.50 0.73 15.31
C THR A 406 -14.48 2.20 14.90
N ASN A 407 -13.68 3.03 15.57
CA ASN A 407 -13.68 4.47 15.38
C ASN A 407 -12.29 5.07 15.59
N LEU A 408 -12.12 6.32 15.20
CA LEU A 408 -10.95 7.15 15.44
C LEU A 408 -11.33 8.22 16.47
N CYS A 409 -10.48 8.41 17.47
CA CYS A 409 -10.51 9.59 18.31
C CYS A 409 -9.58 10.63 17.68
N PRO A 410 -10.12 11.69 17.05
CA PRO A 410 -9.32 12.67 16.35
C PRO A 410 -8.45 13.49 17.32
N PRO A 411 -7.23 13.88 16.92
CA PRO A 411 -6.39 14.74 17.73
C PRO A 411 -6.99 16.15 17.79
N ASN A 412 -6.91 16.76 18.96
CA ASN A 412 -7.24 18.15 19.20
C ASN A 412 -5.96 18.94 19.50
N TRP A 413 -5.33 19.47 18.46
CA TRP A 413 -4.09 20.27 18.55
C TRP A 413 -4.24 21.59 19.29
N SER A 414 -5.47 22.05 19.56
CA SER A 414 -5.73 23.26 20.36
C SER A 414 -5.66 23.02 21.87
N LYS A 415 -5.50 21.77 22.31
CA LYS A 415 -5.34 21.41 23.73
C LYS A 415 -4.10 20.53 23.91
N PRO A 416 -3.39 20.66 25.04
CA PRO A 416 -2.24 19.81 25.29
C PRO A 416 -2.68 18.37 25.63
N SER A 417 -1.81 17.39 25.37
CA SER A 417 -2.13 15.95 25.44
C SER A 417 -2.46 15.45 26.86
N ASP A 418 -2.11 16.22 27.87
CA ASP A 418 -2.33 16.00 29.30
C ASP A 418 -3.50 16.82 29.86
N ASN A 419 -4.07 17.73 29.08
CA ASN A 419 -5.20 18.56 29.51
C ASN A 419 -6.22 18.79 28.38
N GLY A 420 -6.98 17.72 28.07
CA GLY A 420 -8.10 17.74 27.14
C GLY A 420 -7.77 17.38 25.69
N GLY A 421 -6.50 17.27 25.32
CA GLY A 421 -6.02 16.74 24.05
C GLY A 421 -5.71 15.24 24.10
N TRP A 422 -6.55 14.42 24.76
CA TRP A 422 -6.21 13.04 25.15
C TRP A 422 -5.76 12.13 23.99
N CYS A 423 -6.25 12.38 22.78
CA CYS A 423 -5.97 11.58 21.59
C CYS A 423 -4.81 12.11 20.73
N ASN A 424 -4.13 13.17 21.18
CA ASN A 424 -3.00 13.75 20.48
C ASN A 424 -1.79 12.81 20.50
N PRO A 425 -1.11 12.59 19.35
CA PRO A 425 0.20 11.97 19.31
C PRO A 425 1.21 12.69 20.24
N PRO A 426 2.16 11.98 20.87
CA PRO A 426 2.45 10.54 20.78
C PRO A 426 1.66 9.68 21.78
N ARG A 427 0.64 10.22 22.44
CA ARG A 427 -0.08 9.53 23.51
C ARG A 427 -0.87 8.35 22.96
N VAL A 428 -0.73 7.19 23.62
CA VAL A 428 -1.58 6.03 23.37
C VAL A 428 -2.83 6.17 24.22
N HIS A 429 -3.96 6.35 23.54
CA HIS A 429 -5.24 6.61 24.17
C HIS A 429 -6.38 5.81 23.55
N PHE A 430 -7.30 5.37 24.41
CA PHE A 430 -8.51 4.63 24.06
C PHE A 430 -9.73 5.44 24.50
N ASP A 431 -10.54 5.89 23.55
CA ASP A 431 -11.80 6.54 23.88
C ASP A 431 -12.92 5.52 23.72
N MET A 432 -13.30 4.88 24.82
CA MET A 432 -14.16 3.70 24.85
C MET A 432 -15.63 4.09 24.76
N ALA A 433 -16.50 3.21 24.26
CA ALA A 433 -17.92 3.40 24.47
C ALA A 433 -18.22 3.44 25.99
N LYS A 434 -19.08 4.37 26.45
CA LYS A 434 -19.45 4.49 27.87
C LYS A 434 -19.76 3.15 28.56
N PRO A 435 -20.60 2.24 28.02
CA PRO A 435 -20.84 0.94 28.63
C PRO A 435 -19.59 0.04 28.72
N ALA A 436 -18.65 0.13 27.76
CA ALA A 436 -17.40 -0.63 27.81
C ALA A 436 -16.43 -0.06 28.85
N PHE A 437 -16.36 1.27 29.00
CA PHE A 437 -15.57 1.94 30.03
C PHE A 437 -16.07 1.61 31.45
N MET A 438 -17.40 1.63 31.62
CA MET A 438 -18.06 1.28 32.87
C MET A 438 -17.88 -0.19 33.29
N LYS A 439 -17.28 -1.05 32.46
CA LYS A 439 -16.84 -2.39 32.88
C LYS A 439 -15.56 -2.36 33.71
N ILE A 440 -14.68 -1.37 33.53
CA ILE A 440 -13.34 -1.36 34.15
C ILE A 440 -13.16 -0.27 35.21
N ALA A 441 -13.89 0.84 35.12
CA ALA A 441 -13.75 1.97 36.03
C ALA A 441 -15.04 2.76 36.23
N GLN A 442 -15.06 3.59 37.27
CA GLN A 442 -16.14 4.55 37.52
C GLN A 442 -16.09 5.70 36.50
N TRP A 443 -17.17 5.92 35.77
CA TRP A 443 -17.26 6.96 34.72
C TRP A 443 -17.00 8.38 35.25
N LYS A 444 -17.30 8.65 36.52
CA LYS A 444 -17.06 9.96 37.17
C LYS A 444 -15.59 10.38 37.22
N ALA A 445 -14.66 9.43 37.07
CA ALA A 445 -13.23 9.73 37.01
C ALA A 445 -12.83 10.47 35.71
N GLY A 446 -13.64 10.38 34.66
CA GLY A 446 -13.37 10.98 33.34
C GLY A 446 -12.28 10.25 32.57
N ILE A 447 -11.05 10.25 33.09
CA ILE A 447 -9.88 9.58 32.52
C ILE A 447 -9.24 8.64 33.53
N VAL A 448 -8.85 7.44 33.09
CA VAL A 448 -8.12 6.48 33.93
C VAL A 448 -6.88 5.93 33.22
N PRO A 449 -5.78 5.70 33.94
CA PRO A 449 -4.66 4.91 33.44
C PRO A 449 -5.08 3.45 33.25
N VAL A 450 -4.69 2.87 32.10
CA VAL A 450 -5.01 1.49 31.74
C VAL A 450 -3.76 0.77 31.24
N MET A 451 -3.77 -0.55 31.34
CA MET A 451 -2.89 -1.41 30.55
C MET A 451 -3.70 -2.01 29.41
N TYR A 452 -3.10 -2.10 28.22
CA TYR A 452 -3.72 -2.73 27.07
C TYR A 452 -2.79 -3.74 26.39
N ARG A 453 -3.37 -4.66 25.62
CA ARG A 453 -2.66 -5.54 24.69
C ARG A 453 -3.56 -5.92 23.52
N ARG A 454 -2.98 -6.23 22.36
CA ARG A 454 -3.71 -6.82 21.23
C ARG A 454 -4.00 -8.29 21.48
N VAL A 455 -5.16 -8.74 21.04
CA VAL A 455 -5.62 -10.14 21.17
C VAL A 455 -6.33 -10.59 19.90
N PRO A 456 -6.43 -11.91 19.65
CA PRO A 456 -7.18 -12.40 18.51
C PRO A 456 -8.67 -12.06 18.64
N CYS A 457 -9.26 -11.55 17.56
CA CYS A 457 -10.67 -11.26 17.44
C CYS A 457 -11.48 -12.54 17.25
N GLN A 458 -12.30 -12.88 18.24
CA GLN A 458 -13.23 -14.00 18.13
C GLN A 458 -14.50 -13.56 17.40
N ARG A 459 -14.58 -13.91 16.11
CA ARG A 459 -15.75 -13.61 15.25
C ARG A 459 -16.48 -14.89 14.87
N LYS A 460 -17.81 -14.83 14.83
CA LYS A 460 -18.66 -15.93 14.32
C LYS A 460 -18.93 -15.69 12.84
N GLY A 461 -18.90 -16.76 12.04
CA GLY A 461 -19.06 -16.69 10.59
C GLY A 461 -17.81 -16.19 9.86
N GLY A 462 -17.91 -15.99 8.56
CA GLY A 462 -16.81 -15.49 7.74
C GLY A 462 -16.76 -13.97 7.61
N VAL A 463 -15.75 -13.51 6.88
CA VAL A 463 -15.57 -12.09 6.55
C VAL A 463 -16.78 -11.57 5.75
N ARG A 464 -17.21 -10.35 6.05
CA ARG A 464 -18.36 -9.71 5.39
C ARG A 464 -17.90 -8.51 4.59
N PHE A 465 -18.51 -8.31 3.43
CA PHE A 465 -18.19 -7.27 2.46
C PHE A 465 -19.42 -6.42 2.18
N SER A 466 -19.44 -5.16 2.61
CA SER A 466 -20.53 -4.23 2.31
C SER A 466 -20.17 -3.38 1.11
N PHE A 467 -21.06 -3.34 0.12
CA PHE A 467 -20.79 -2.75 -1.19
C PHE A 467 -21.38 -1.34 -1.31
N GLN A 468 -20.61 -0.43 -1.88
CA GLN A 468 -21.03 0.91 -2.30
C GLN A 468 -20.45 1.24 -3.68
N GLY A 469 -20.97 2.28 -4.33
CA GLY A 469 -20.52 2.72 -5.66
C GLY A 469 -21.42 2.23 -6.79
N ASN A 470 -20.83 1.68 -7.85
CA ASN A 470 -21.51 1.19 -9.05
C ASN A 470 -20.72 0.07 -9.78
N GLY A 471 -21.19 -0.37 -10.94
CA GLY A 471 -20.57 -1.47 -11.72
C GLY A 471 -19.18 -1.17 -12.33
N TYR A 472 -18.74 0.09 -12.32
CA TYR A 472 -17.45 0.56 -12.86
C TYR A 472 -16.48 1.06 -11.77
N TRP A 473 -17.01 1.42 -10.61
CA TRP A 473 -16.27 1.79 -9.41
C TRP A 473 -16.91 1.12 -8.20
N LEU A 474 -16.18 0.20 -7.58
CA LEU A 474 -16.65 -0.57 -6.44
C LEU A 474 -15.90 -0.14 -5.18
N LEU A 475 -16.63 0.32 -4.17
CA LEU A 475 -16.13 0.55 -2.82
C LEU A 475 -16.62 -0.58 -1.91
N VAL A 476 -15.72 -1.20 -1.17
CA VAL A 476 -16.01 -2.36 -0.31
C VAL A 476 -15.54 -2.08 1.11
N TYR A 477 -16.46 -2.14 2.06
CA TYR A 477 -16.15 -2.15 3.49
C TYR A 477 -16.01 -3.58 3.98
N VAL A 478 -14.86 -3.90 4.58
CA VAL A 478 -14.58 -5.25 5.09
C VAL A 478 -14.82 -5.30 6.58
N MET A 479 -15.73 -6.17 7.02
CA MET A 479 -16.14 -6.30 8.41
C MET A 479 -16.16 -7.76 8.87
N ASN A 480 -16.33 -7.99 10.17
CA ASN A 480 -16.33 -9.31 10.80
C ASN A 480 -15.03 -10.12 10.58
N VAL A 481 -13.89 -9.44 10.60
CA VAL A 481 -12.55 -10.03 10.43
C VAL A 481 -12.10 -10.67 11.75
N GLY A 482 -11.78 -11.96 11.73
CA GLY A 482 -11.22 -12.73 12.84
C GLY A 482 -9.69 -12.59 12.96
N GLY A 483 -9.06 -13.40 13.82
CA GLY A 483 -7.60 -13.41 13.99
C GLY A 483 -7.07 -12.04 14.42
N GLY A 484 -6.15 -11.43 13.66
CA GLY A 484 -5.62 -10.09 13.98
C GLY A 484 -6.66 -8.96 13.93
N GLY A 485 -7.74 -9.14 13.15
CA GLY A 485 -8.79 -8.13 12.93
C GLY A 485 -8.38 -6.97 12.00
N ASP A 486 -7.11 -6.88 11.64
CA ASP A 486 -6.49 -5.84 10.81
C ASP A 486 -6.18 -6.32 9.39
N ILE A 487 -6.40 -5.46 8.39
CA ILE A 487 -6.18 -5.76 6.96
C ILE A 487 -5.14 -4.80 6.39
N SER A 488 -4.13 -5.32 5.69
CA SER A 488 -3.14 -4.48 4.98
C SER A 488 -3.54 -4.19 3.54
N SER A 489 -3.97 -5.23 2.81
CA SER A 489 -4.26 -5.10 1.39
C SER A 489 -5.35 -6.05 0.96
N MET A 490 -6.03 -5.67 -0.11
CA MET A 490 -7.15 -6.42 -0.68
C MET A 490 -7.05 -6.42 -2.20
N MET A 491 -7.44 -7.54 -2.81
CA MET A 491 -7.59 -7.67 -4.25
C MET A 491 -8.98 -8.21 -4.57
N VAL A 492 -9.54 -7.79 -5.70
CA VAL A 492 -10.81 -8.28 -6.23
C VAL A 492 -10.59 -8.99 -7.55
N LYS A 493 -11.31 -10.07 -7.78
CA LYS A 493 -11.32 -10.80 -9.06
C LYS A 493 -12.76 -11.03 -9.48
N GLY A 494 -13.12 -10.54 -10.67
CA GLY A 494 -14.37 -10.90 -11.34
C GLY A 494 -14.25 -12.19 -12.13
N SER A 495 -15.38 -12.81 -12.46
CA SER A 495 -15.43 -14.02 -13.28
C SER A 495 -14.78 -13.87 -14.66
N ARG A 496 -14.75 -12.66 -15.23
CA ARG A 496 -14.16 -12.32 -16.53
C ARG A 496 -12.86 -11.51 -16.43
N THR A 497 -12.31 -11.32 -15.22
CA THR A 497 -11.12 -10.49 -14.99
C THR A 497 -10.02 -11.23 -14.20
N GLY A 498 -8.79 -10.70 -14.24
CA GLY A 498 -7.70 -11.13 -13.36
C GLY A 498 -7.87 -10.64 -11.92
N TRP A 499 -6.87 -10.86 -11.08
CA TRP A 499 -6.81 -10.22 -9.76
C TRP A 499 -6.44 -8.74 -9.92
N ILE A 500 -7.29 -7.86 -9.42
CA ILE A 500 -7.14 -6.41 -9.46
C ILE A 500 -6.85 -5.94 -8.04
N LYS A 501 -5.73 -5.23 -7.85
CA LYS A 501 -5.38 -4.65 -6.55
C LYS A 501 -6.37 -3.54 -6.23
N MET A 502 -6.93 -3.56 -5.03
CA MET A 502 -7.80 -2.49 -4.54
C MET A 502 -6.97 -1.44 -3.80
N SER A 503 -7.30 -0.18 -3.99
CA SER A 503 -6.69 0.93 -3.25
C SER A 503 -7.37 1.05 -1.89
N HIS A 504 -6.61 1.17 -0.82
CA HIS A 504 -7.14 1.51 0.49
C HIS A 504 -7.57 2.97 0.46
N ASN A 505 -8.80 3.27 0.91
CA ASN A 505 -9.33 4.62 0.93
C ASN A 505 -9.25 5.17 2.36
N TRP A 506 -10.21 4.82 3.22
CA TRP A 506 -10.20 5.21 4.62
C TRP A 506 -10.80 4.12 5.51
N GLY A 507 -10.29 3.97 6.74
CA GLY A 507 -10.83 2.99 7.69
C GLY A 507 -10.72 1.56 7.15
N ALA A 508 -11.82 0.81 7.17
CA ALA A 508 -11.88 -0.55 6.62
C ALA A 508 -12.41 -0.60 5.17
N SER A 509 -12.26 0.49 4.40
CA SER A 509 -12.77 0.60 3.03
C SER A 509 -11.68 0.48 1.96
N TYR A 510 -11.99 -0.27 0.90
CA TYR A 510 -11.10 -0.53 -0.23
C TYR A 510 -11.87 -0.31 -1.53
N GLN A 511 -11.24 0.35 -2.50
CA GLN A 511 -11.87 0.70 -3.77
C GLN A 511 -11.17 0.10 -4.99
N ALA A 512 -11.96 -0.22 -6.00
CA ALA A 512 -11.48 -0.72 -7.29
C ALA A 512 -12.12 0.07 -8.43
N PHE A 513 -11.28 0.54 -9.36
CA PHE A 513 -11.70 1.20 -10.60
C PHE A 513 -11.68 0.18 -11.74
N ALA A 514 -12.74 -0.61 -11.87
CA ALA A 514 -12.84 -1.67 -12.86
C ALA A 514 -14.31 -2.03 -13.16
N THR A 515 -14.55 -2.49 -14.38
CA THR A 515 -15.87 -2.97 -14.83
C THR A 515 -16.19 -4.33 -14.21
N LEU A 516 -16.71 -4.32 -12.98
CA LEU A 516 -17.05 -5.52 -12.19
C LEU A 516 -18.55 -5.85 -12.20
N GLY A 517 -19.39 -4.95 -12.73
CA GLY A 517 -20.83 -5.18 -12.88
C GLY A 517 -21.15 -6.43 -13.70
N GLY A 518 -22.14 -7.20 -13.25
CA GLY A 518 -22.56 -8.44 -13.92
C GLY A 518 -21.57 -9.60 -13.77
N GLN A 519 -20.60 -9.54 -12.86
CA GLN A 519 -19.61 -10.59 -12.62
C GLN A 519 -19.68 -11.10 -11.19
N ALA A 520 -19.49 -12.41 -11.01
CA ALA A 520 -19.28 -12.96 -9.67
C ALA A 520 -17.92 -12.50 -9.16
N LEU A 521 -17.85 -12.05 -7.90
CA LEU A 521 -16.64 -11.45 -7.34
C LEU A 521 -16.02 -12.35 -6.27
N SER A 522 -14.70 -12.49 -6.34
CA SER A 522 -13.84 -13.12 -5.34
C SER A 522 -12.92 -12.08 -4.74
N PHE A 523 -12.56 -12.27 -3.48
CA PHE A 523 -11.68 -11.36 -2.75
C PHE A 523 -10.47 -12.09 -2.19
N ARG A 524 -9.31 -11.45 -2.26
CA ARG A 524 -8.08 -11.89 -1.60
C ARG A 524 -7.72 -10.83 -0.58
N ILE A 525 -7.63 -11.22 0.68
CA ILE A 525 -7.43 -10.30 1.81
C ILE A 525 -6.15 -10.71 2.54
N THR A 526 -5.29 -9.74 2.82
CA THR A 526 -4.05 -9.96 3.55
C THR A 526 -4.09 -9.22 4.88
N SER A 527 -3.80 -9.91 5.99
CA SER A 527 -3.72 -9.29 7.32
C SER A 527 -2.52 -8.35 7.41
N TYR A 528 -2.64 -7.24 8.15
CA TYR A 528 -1.52 -6.30 8.32
C TYR A 528 -0.44 -6.85 9.24
N THR A 529 -0.81 -7.56 10.30
CA THR A 529 0.12 -8.01 11.34
C THR A 529 0.68 -9.38 11.07
N THR A 530 -0.16 -10.37 10.74
CA THR A 530 0.31 -11.75 10.51
C THR A 530 0.86 -11.95 9.09
N LYS A 531 0.56 -11.02 8.17
CA LYS A 531 0.80 -11.16 6.72
C LYS A 531 0.13 -12.39 6.09
N GLU A 532 -0.74 -13.08 6.85
CA GLU A 532 -1.56 -14.17 6.35
C GLU A 532 -2.49 -13.66 5.26
N THR A 533 -2.71 -14.46 4.23
CA THR A 533 -3.62 -14.12 3.13
C THR A 533 -4.68 -15.19 2.97
N ILE A 534 -5.94 -14.79 3.05
CA ILE A 534 -7.09 -15.65 2.76
C ILE A 534 -7.70 -15.30 1.41
N ILE A 535 -8.30 -16.28 0.75
CA ILE A 535 -9.06 -16.09 -0.48
C ILE A 535 -10.50 -16.49 -0.22
N ALA A 536 -11.40 -15.56 -0.50
CA ALA A 536 -12.84 -15.74 -0.45
C ALA A 536 -13.36 -15.85 -1.89
N TRP A 537 -13.54 -17.09 -2.35
CA TRP A 537 -13.95 -17.41 -3.71
C TRP A 537 -15.44 -17.21 -3.92
N ASN A 538 -15.81 -16.54 -5.02
CA ASN A 538 -17.19 -16.36 -5.51
C ASN A 538 -18.18 -15.98 -4.39
N VAL A 539 -17.75 -15.11 -3.47
CA VAL A 539 -18.57 -14.66 -2.33
C VAL A 539 -19.79 -13.89 -2.81
N VAL A 540 -19.64 -13.21 -3.95
CA VAL A 540 -20.64 -12.29 -4.49
C VAL A 540 -21.13 -12.83 -5.83
N PRO A 541 -22.44 -13.02 -6.01
CA PRO A 541 -23.01 -13.52 -7.27
C PRO A 541 -22.98 -12.44 -8.35
N SER A 542 -23.15 -12.80 -9.62
CA SER A 542 -23.06 -11.84 -10.75
C SER A 542 -24.12 -10.75 -10.76
N ASN A 543 -25.28 -10.98 -10.13
CA ASN A 543 -26.39 -10.04 -9.99
C ASN A 543 -26.31 -9.24 -8.68
N TRP A 544 -25.10 -8.90 -8.24
CA TRP A 544 -24.90 -8.16 -7.01
C TRP A 544 -25.42 -6.72 -7.12
N ASN A 545 -25.86 -6.18 -5.97
CA ASN A 545 -26.35 -4.82 -5.85
C ASN A 545 -25.54 -4.06 -4.81
N VAL A 546 -25.38 -2.77 -5.01
CA VAL A 546 -24.78 -1.86 -4.02
C VAL A 546 -25.76 -1.65 -2.86
N GLY A 547 -25.23 -1.35 -1.67
CA GLY A 547 -25.98 -1.25 -0.42
C GLY A 547 -26.23 -2.60 0.27
N LEU A 548 -25.84 -3.72 -0.34
CA LEU A 548 -25.92 -5.05 0.25
C LEU A 548 -24.60 -5.48 0.88
N THR A 549 -24.70 -6.41 1.84
CA THR A 549 -23.55 -7.02 2.50
C THR A 549 -23.49 -8.51 2.19
N TYR A 550 -22.36 -8.97 1.69
CA TYR A 550 -22.10 -10.35 1.31
C TYR A 550 -21.15 -11.02 2.30
N SER A 551 -21.45 -12.24 2.71
CA SER A 551 -20.67 -12.97 3.72
C SER A 551 -19.91 -14.12 3.09
N ALA A 552 -18.60 -14.19 3.33
CA ALA A 552 -17.78 -15.34 3.01
C ALA A 552 -17.98 -16.48 4.02
N ARG A 553 -17.49 -17.68 3.65
CA ARG A 553 -17.36 -18.82 4.57
C ARG A 553 -16.01 -18.87 5.28
N THR A 554 -15.03 -18.13 4.78
CA THR A 554 -13.65 -18.11 5.28
C THR A 554 -13.43 -16.92 6.23
N ASN A 555 -12.54 -17.10 7.20
CA ASN A 555 -12.08 -16.05 8.11
C ASN A 555 -10.62 -16.30 8.53
N PHE A 556 -10.01 -15.31 9.17
CA PHE A 556 -8.72 -15.43 9.84
C PHE A 556 -8.89 -16.05 11.24
N HIS A 557 -7.84 -16.68 11.78
CA HIS A 557 -7.89 -17.45 13.02
C HIS A 557 -6.85 -17.05 14.08
#